data_AF-A0A7K0TTZ6-F1
#
_entry.id   AF-A0A7K0TTZ6-F1
#
_cell.length_a   1.000
_cell.length_b   1.000
_cell.length_c   1.000
_cell.angle_alpha   90.00
_cell.angle_beta   90.00
_cell.angle_gamma   90.00
#
_symmetry.space_group_name_H-M   'P 1'
#
loop_
_entity.id
_entity.type
_entity.pdbx_description
1 polymer ?
#
loop_
_entity_poly.entity_id
_entity_poly.type
_entity_poly.pdbx_seq_one_letter_code
_entity_poly.pdbx_strand_id
1 'polypeptide(L)'
;MKMIKAPKLLVNACVVVLILSIVRQITGATDLTSVGTASAALLLSVPIVLAGLGGLFSERAGVVNIGLEGMMIMGAWAGGMIGTQHGP
;
A
#
# COMPACT_ATOMS: atom_id res chain seq x y z
N MET A 1 -14.38 17.76 6.54
CA MET A 1 -13.90 16.53 5.89
C MET A 1 -15.08 15.59 5.65
N LYS A 2 -15.48 15.34 4.40
CA LYS A 2 -16.65 14.50 4.10
C LYS A 2 -16.22 13.04 4.18
N MET A 3 -16.68 12.29 5.19
CA MET A 3 -16.36 10.86 5.31
C MET A 3 -16.96 10.11 4.11
N ILE A 4 -16.10 9.52 3.28
CA ILE A 4 -16.53 8.60 2.22
C ILE A 4 -17.05 7.34 2.93
N LYS A 5 -18.32 6.98 2.68
CA LYS A 5 -18.93 5.79 3.27
C LYS A 5 -18.24 4.53 2.72
N ALA A 6 -17.96 3.54 3.56
CA ALA A 6 -17.38 2.23 3.17
C ALA A 6 -17.97 1.62 1.88
N PRO A 7 -19.31 1.60 1.66
CA PRO A 7 -19.87 1.10 0.40
C PRO A 7 -19.45 1.91 -0.83
N LYS A 8 -19.26 3.23 -0.71
CA LYS A 8 -18.81 4.09 -1.83
C LYS A 8 -17.34 3.86 -2.16
N LEU A 9 -16.51 3.61 -1.13
CA LEU A 9 -15.11 3.26 -1.32
C LEU A 9 -14.96 1.92 -2.07
N LEU A 10 -15.75 0.92 -1.67
CA LEU A 10 -15.78 -0.38 -2.35
C LEU A 10 -16.22 -0.26 -3.80
N VAL A 11 -17.29 0.49 -4.08
CA VAL A 11 -17.75 0.71 -5.46
C VAL A 11 -16.66 1.35 -6.31
N ASN A 12 -15.99 2.38 -5.79
CA ASN A 12 -14.90 3.04 -6.53
C ASN A 12 -13.74 2.08 -6.82
N ALA A 13 -13.36 1.23 -5.86
CA ALA A 13 -12.31 0.23 -6.08
C ALA A 13 -12.70 -0.79 -7.16
N CYS A 14 -13.93 -1.30 -7.15
CA CYS A 14 -14.43 -2.20 -8.17
C CYS A 14 -14.45 -1.55 -9.56
N VAL A 15 -14.86 -0.27 -9.65
CA VAL A 15 -14.86 0.48 -10.92
C VAL A 15 -13.45 0.60 -11.48
N VAL A 16 -12.45 0.91 -10.65
CA VAL A 16 -11.04 0.97 -11.07
C VAL A 16 -10.56 -0.38 -11.60
N VAL A 17 -10.85 -1.47 -10.90
CA VAL A 17 -10.46 -2.83 -11.33
C VAL A 17 -11.12 -3.20 -12.67
N LEU A 18 -12.39 -2.85 -12.86
CA LEU A 18 -13.11 -3.08 -14.12
C LEU A 18 -12.50 -2.28 -15.27
N ILE A 19 -12.18 -1.01 -15.05
CA ILE A 19 -11.52 -0.16 -16.05
C ILE A 19 -10.16 -0.77 -16.43
N LEU A 20 -9.33 -1.16 -15.45
CA LEU A 20 -8.04 -1.79 -15.71
C LEU A 20 -8.18 -3.10 -16.50
N SER A 21 -9.24 -3.88 -16.21
CA SER A 21 -9.54 -5.12 -16.92
C SER A 21 -9.93 -4.89 -18.38
N ILE A 22 -10.72 -3.84 -18.65
CA ILE A 22 -11.10 -3.44 -20.01
C ILE A 22 -9.89 -2.91 -20.78
N VAL A 23 -9.09 -2.03 -20.15
CA VAL A 23 -7.85 -1.48 -20.74
C VAL A 23 -6.91 -2.62 -21.10
N ARG A 24 -6.74 -3.62 -20.22
CA ARG A 24 -5.94 -4.81 -20.55
C ARG A 24 -6.43 -5.53 -21.81
N GLN A 25 -7.75 -5.68 -22.01
CA GLN A 25 -8.28 -6.36 -23.19
C GLN A 25 -8.04 -5.58 -24.48
N ILE A 26 -8.11 -4.24 -24.43
CA ILE A 26 -7.93 -3.39 -25.61
C ILE A 26 -6.44 -3.25 -25.98
N THR A 27 -5.58 -3.04 -24.97
CA THR A 27 -4.16 -2.70 -25.19
C THR A 27 -3.24 -3.93 -25.19
N GLY A 28 -3.71 -5.08 -24.71
CA GLY A 28 -2.88 -6.29 -24.57
C GLY A 28 -1.82 -6.21 -23.46
N ALA A 29 -1.82 -5.15 -22.64
CA ALA A 29 -0.84 -4.93 -21.57
C ALA A 29 -1.10 -5.86 -20.37
N THR A 30 -0.56 -7.08 -20.42
CA THR A 30 -0.74 -8.12 -19.40
C THR A 30 -0.06 -7.79 -18.07
N ASP A 31 0.99 -6.96 -18.09
CA ASP A 31 1.80 -6.67 -16.90
C ASP A 31 1.04 -5.89 -15.84
N LEU A 32 0.11 -5.02 -16.25
CA LEU A 32 -0.68 -4.16 -15.36
C LEU A 32 -1.59 -4.93 -14.41
N THR A 33 -2.03 -6.13 -14.79
CA THR A 33 -2.87 -7.00 -13.95
C THR A 33 -2.18 -8.32 -13.62
N SER A 34 -0.86 -8.39 -13.78
CA SER A 34 -0.11 -9.60 -13.48
C SER A 34 -0.04 -9.84 -11.97
N VAL A 35 0.11 -11.11 -11.58
CA VAL A 35 0.26 -11.49 -10.17
C VAL A 35 1.50 -10.84 -9.55
N GLY A 36 2.59 -10.73 -10.30
CA GLY A 36 3.82 -10.09 -9.84
C GLY A 36 3.62 -8.62 -9.49
N THR A 37 2.99 -7.85 -10.39
CA THR A 37 2.67 -6.44 -10.16
C THR A 37 1.72 -6.26 -8.98
N ALA A 38 0.67 -7.08 -8.89
CA ALA A 38 -0.28 -7.01 -7.78
C ALA A 38 0.39 -7.34 -6.42
N SER A 39 1.24 -8.37 -6.37
CA SER A 39 2.00 -8.74 -5.18
C SER A 39 2.95 -7.62 -4.74
N ALA A 40 3.73 -7.07 -5.67
CA ALA A 40 4.63 -5.96 -5.41
C ALA A 40 3.88 -4.72 -4.90
N ALA A 41 2.75 -4.37 -5.52
CA ALA A 41 1.92 -3.26 -5.09
C ALA A 41 1.39 -3.45 -3.65
N LEU A 42 0.94 -4.65 -3.31
CA LEU A 42 0.50 -4.97 -1.96
C LEU A 42 1.65 -4.85 -0.95
N LEU A 43 2.81 -5.46 -1.23
CA LEU A 43 3.97 -5.39 -0.35
C LEU A 43 4.45 -3.95 -0.13
N LEU A 44 4.50 -3.14 -1.19
CA LEU A 44 4.90 -1.73 -1.10
C LEU A 44 3.85 -0.85 -0.41
N SER A 45 2.57 -1.26 -0.40
CA SER A 45 1.52 -0.54 0.32
C SER A 45 1.57 -0.73 1.84
N VAL A 46 2.18 -1.81 2.33
CA VAL A 46 2.20 -2.16 3.77
C VAL A 46 2.82 -1.03 4.62
N PRO A 47 4.02 -0.52 4.33
CA PRO A 47 4.61 0.58 5.09
C PRO A 47 3.74 1.84 5.08
N ILE A 48 3.05 2.13 3.97
CA ILE A 48 2.19 3.30 3.83
C ILE A 48 0.96 3.19 4.74
N VAL A 49 0.31 2.02 4.76
CA VAL A 49 -0.85 1.77 5.64
C VAL A 49 -0.44 1.86 7.10
N LEU A 50 0.68 1.23 7.45
CA LEU A 50 1.20 1.27 8.81
C LEU A 50 1.63 2.70 9.22
N ALA A 51 2.17 3.49 8.30
CA ALA A 51 2.49 4.90 8.54
C ALA A 51 1.21 5.72 8.77
N GLY A 52 0.15 5.50 7.99
CA GLY A 52 -1.15 6.12 8.25
C GLY A 52 -1.69 5.79 9.65
N LEU A 53 -1.61 4.52 10.05
CA LEU A 53 -2.03 4.08 11.39
C LEU A 53 -1.16 4.69 12.50
N GLY A 54 0.17 4.69 12.34
CA GLY A 54 1.11 5.31 13.28
C GLY A 54 0.93 6.83 13.38
N GLY A 55 0.58 7.49 12.28
CA GLY A 55 0.23 8.91 12.22
C GLY A 55 -0.94 9.26 13.16
N LEU A 56 -1.98 8.43 13.19
CA LEU A 56 -3.11 8.60 14.12
C LEU A 56 -2.70 8.50 15.59
N PHE A 57 -1.65 7.74 15.92
CA PHE A 57 -1.08 7.72 17.27
C PHE A 57 -0.18 8.93 17.54
N SER A 58 0.63 9.32 16.56
CA SER A 58 1.52 10.50 16.64
C SER A 58 0.72 11.79 16.86
N GLU A 59 -0.37 11.98 16.12
CA GLU A 59 -1.29 13.10 16.27
C GLU A 59 -1.90 13.16 17.68
N ARG A 60 -2.28 12.00 18.24
CA ARG A 60 -2.79 11.90 19.62
C ARG A 60 -1.73 12.24 20.68
N ALA A 61 -0.45 12.02 20.38
CA ALA A 61 0.66 12.41 21.23
C ALA A 61 1.07 13.90 21.07
N GLY A 62 0.40 14.66 20.20
CA GLY A 62 0.72 16.06 19.93
C GLY A 62 2.00 16.26 19.12
N VAL A 63 2.51 15.21 18.47
CA VAL A 63 3.75 15.25 17.67
C VAL A 63 3.43 14.91 16.22
N VAL A 64 3.91 15.72 15.28
CA VAL A 64 3.77 15.44 13.84
C VAL A 64 5.04 14.76 13.35
N ASN A 65 4.94 13.46 13.04
CA ASN A 65 6.08 12.67 12.54
C ASN A 65 6.06 12.58 11.00
N ILE A 66 6.79 13.48 10.34
CA ILE A 66 6.90 13.52 8.88
C ILE A 66 7.79 12.38 8.33
N GLY A 67 8.70 11.85 9.16
CA GLY A 67 9.63 10.78 8.77
C GLY A 67 9.08 9.37 8.95
N LEU A 68 7.83 9.22 9.39
CA LEU A 68 7.25 7.94 9.77
C LEU A 68 7.27 6.90 8.64
N GLU A 69 6.90 7.31 7.42
CA GLU A 69 6.97 6.44 6.23
C GLU A 69 8.39 5.92 6.00
N GLY A 70 9.39 6.80 6.07
CA GLY A 70 10.80 6.44 5.92
C GLY A 70 11.28 5.47 6.99
N MET A 71 10.85 5.66 8.24
CA MET A 71 11.15 4.71 9.33
C MET A 71 10.57 3.32 9.07
N MET A 72 9.35 3.24 8.52
CA MET A 72 8.72 1.96 8.19
C MET A 72 9.41 1.26 7.02
N ILE A 73 9.78 2.01 5.98
CA ILE A 73 10.50 1.48 4.81
C ILE A 73 11.88 0.96 5.22
N MET A 74 12.64 1.76 5.98
CA MET A 74 13.96 1.36 6.46
C MET A 74 13.89 0.13 7.38
N GLY A 75 12.87 0.05 8.26
CA GLY A 75 12.63 -1.11 9.10
C GLY A 75 12.30 -2.38 8.30
N ALA A 76 11.43 -2.28 7.29
CA ALA A 76 11.08 -3.40 6.43
C ALA A 76 12.30 -3.91 5.64
N TRP A 77 13.12 -3.00 5.11
CA TRP A 77 14.34 -3.36 4.38
C TRP A 77 15.39 -4.00 5.30
N ALA A 78 15.67 -3.40 6.46
CA ALA A 78 16.60 -3.93 7.44
C ALA A 78 16.16 -5.32 7.95
N GLY A 79 14.87 -5.51 8.21
CA GLY A 79 14.31 -6.81 8.60
C GLY A 79 14.50 -7.87 7.52
N GLY A 80 14.22 -7.53 6.26
CA GLY A 80 14.48 -8.41 5.11
C GLY A 80 15.95 -8.80 5.00
N MET A 81 16.87 -7.83 5.09
CA MET A 81 18.31 -8.10 5.06
C MET A 81 18.77 -9.03 6.17
N ILE A 82 18.40 -8.75 7.43
CA ILE A 82 18.83 -9.57 8.56
C ILE A 82 18.27 -10.99 8.43
N GLY A 83 17.01 -11.13 8.00
CA GLY A 83 16.38 -12.43 7.76
C GLY A 83 17.09 -13.26 6.69
N THR A 84 17.61 -12.62 5.63
CA THR A 84 18.40 -13.35 4.62
C THR A 84 19.75 -13.87 5.16
N GLN A 85 20.30 -13.23 6.18
CA GLN A 85 21.62 -13.58 6.73
C GLN A 85 21.55 -14.62 7.86
N HIS A 86 20.49 -14.58 8.68
CA HIS A 86 20.40 -15.37 9.91
C HIS A 86 19.39 -16.53 9.80
N GLY A 87 18.62 -16.60 8.72
CA GLY A 87 17.51 -17.55 8.60
C GLY A 87 16.29 -17.13 9.44
N PRO A 88 15.20 -17.91 9.37
CA PRO A 88 13.98 -17.66 10.14
C PRO A 88 14.14 -17.86 11.65
#